data_AF-A0A534UC06-F1
#
_entry.id   AF-A0A534UC06-F1
#
_cell.length_a   1.000
_cell.length_b   1.000
_cell.length_c   1.000
_cell.angle_alpha   90.00
_cell.angle_beta   90.00
_cell.angle_gamma   90.00
#
_symmetry.space_group_name_H-M   'P 1'
#
loop_
_entity.id
_entity.type
_entity.pdbx_description
1 polymer ?
#
loop_
_entity_poly.entity_id
_entity_poly.type
_entity_poly.pdbx_seq_one_letter_code
_entity_poly.pdbx_strand_id
1 'polypeptide(L)'
;MVKIKFKAYDQRVLPEMGAKITFLAPGSSSDGTNVKPVLTVPAAAVATRNGRQVVFQIRDERAVEIPVTTGKKLAGLIEITGGLKEGDKVISKADDQIKAGAKVFVKGK
;
A
#
# COMPACT_ATOMS: atom_id res chain seq x y z
N MET A 1 -18.66 -19.08 -16.21
CA MET A 1 -18.45 -18.74 -17.64
C MET A 1 -18.68 -17.24 -17.82
N VAL A 2 -17.72 -16.50 -18.36
CA VAL A 2 -17.81 -15.04 -18.51
C VAL A 2 -18.05 -14.71 -19.98
N LYS A 3 -19.12 -13.98 -20.29
CA LYS A 3 -19.42 -13.45 -21.64
C LYS A 3 -19.12 -11.96 -21.65
N ILE A 4 -18.36 -11.50 -22.63
CA ILE A 4 -17.91 -10.10 -22.76
C ILE A 4 -18.43 -9.56 -24.09
N LYS A 5 -18.94 -8.33 -24.10
CA LYS A 5 -19.38 -7.64 -25.32
C LYS A 5 -18.96 -6.17 -25.27
N PHE A 6 -18.65 -5.59 -26.43
CA PHE A 6 -18.52 -4.15 -26.55
C PHE A 6 -19.91 -3.50 -26.41
N LYS A 7 -19.98 -2.34 -25.73
CA LYS A 7 -21.22 -1.55 -25.64
C LYS A 7 -21.55 -0.89 -26.98
N ALA A 8 -20.53 -0.40 -27.67
CA ALA A 8 -20.59 0.10 -29.04
C ALA A 8 -19.39 -0.47 -29.80
N TYR A 9 -19.62 -0.92 -31.03
CA TYR A 9 -18.60 -1.53 -31.88
C TYR A 9 -17.86 -0.43 -32.65
N ASP A 10 -16.54 -0.32 -32.46
CA ASP A 10 -15.68 0.55 -33.27
C ASP A 10 -15.33 -0.18 -34.58
N GLN A 11 -15.45 0.49 -35.72
CA GLN A 11 -15.19 -0.10 -37.05
C GLN A 11 -13.75 -0.61 -37.23
N ARG A 12 -12.81 -0.17 -36.38
CA ARG A 12 -11.42 -0.61 -36.40
C ARG A 12 -11.22 -1.97 -35.72
N VAL A 13 -12.21 -2.48 -34.99
CA VAL A 13 -12.17 -3.82 -34.40
C VAL A 13 -12.60 -4.83 -35.47
N LEU A 14 -11.74 -5.78 -35.78
CA LEU A 14 -11.93 -6.84 -36.76
C LEU A 14 -12.15 -8.17 -36.03
N PRO A 15 -12.89 -9.11 -36.65
CA PRO A 15 -12.96 -10.49 -36.18
C PRO A 15 -11.56 -11.11 -36.00
N GLU A 16 -11.46 -12.09 -35.10
CA GLU A 16 -10.21 -12.78 -34.74
C GLU A 16 -9.11 -11.93 -34.09
N MET A 17 -9.36 -10.64 -33.78
CA MET A 17 -8.42 -9.84 -32.99
C MET A 17 -8.45 -10.22 -31.50
N GLY A 18 -7.26 -10.43 -30.92
CA GLY A 18 -7.12 -10.67 -29.49
C GLY A 18 -7.37 -9.41 -28.66
N ALA A 19 -8.04 -9.57 -27.53
CA ALA A 19 -8.26 -8.49 -26.56
C ALA A 19 -7.81 -8.92 -25.16
N LYS A 20 -7.18 -8.00 -24.42
CA LYS A 20 -6.85 -8.19 -23.00
C LYS A 20 -7.92 -7.53 -22.14
N ILE A 21 -8.56 -8.32 -21.28
CA ILE A 21 -9.59 -7.84 -20.36
C ILE A 21 -9.00 -7.79 -18.95
N THR A 22 -9.14 -6.65 -18.29
CA THR A 22 -8.74 -6.47 -16.89
C THR A 22 -9.98 -6.14 -16.07
N PHE A 23 -10.28 -6.97 -15.08
CA PHE A 23 -11.39 -6.71 -14.15
C PHE A 23 -10.88 -5.86 -12.99
N LEU A 24 -11.60 -4.79 -12.67
CA LEU A 24 -11.32 -4.00 -11.48
C LEU A 24 -11.91 -4.68 -10.23
N ALA A 25 -11.28 -4.44 -9.09
CA ALA A 25 -11.75 -4.97 -7.82
C ALA A 25 -13.12 -4.36 -7.45
N PRO A 26 -14.02 -5.11 -6.79
CA PRO A 26 -15.29 -4.58 -6.31
C PRO A 26 -15.09 -3.32 -5.46
N GLY A 27 -15.80 -2.24 -5.79
CA GLY A 27 -15.70 -0.95 -5.09
C GLY A 27 -14.71 0.06 -5.69
N SER A 28 -14.01 -0.27 -6.78
CA SER A 28 -13.35 0.76 -7.59
C SER A 28 -14.41 1.55 -8.36
N SER A 29 -14.64 2.81 -8.00
CA SER A 29 -15.51 3.68 -8.79
C SER A 29 -14.82 4.04 -10.11
N SER A 30 -15.55 3.85 -11.21
CA SER A 30 -15.12 4.30 -12.55
C SER A 30 -15.08 5.83 -12.69
N ASP A 31 -15.75 6.53 -11.78
CA ASP A 31 -15.55 7.96 -11.56
C ASP A 31 -14.35 8.11 -10.62
N GLY A 32 -13.23 8.66 -11.12
CA GLY A 32 -12.02 8.96 -10.33
C GLY A 32 -12.23 9.96 -9.18
N THR A 33 -13.48 10.27 -8.84
CA THR A 33 -13.92 11.32 -7.92
C THR A 33 -14.01 10.85 -6.46
N ASN A 34 -13.87 9.55 -6.16
CA ASN A 34 -14.00 9.06 -4.78
C ASN A 34 -12.93 8.03 -4.37
N VAL A 35 -11.67 8.30 -4.72
CA VAL A 35 -10.55 7.63 -4.04
C VAL A 35 -10.23 8.45 -2.80
N LYS A 36 -10.77 8.06 -1.64
CA LYS A 36 -10.34 8.67 -0.38
C LYS A 36 -8.84 8.40 -0.21
N PRO A 37 -8.01 9.43 0.04
CA PRO A 37 -6.61 9.22 0.32
C PRO A 37 -6.50 8.33 1.57
N VAL A 38 -5.71 7.27 1.46
CA VAL A 38 -5.41 6.35 2.56
C VAL A 38 -3.94 6.45 2.90
N LEU A 39 -3.61 6.39 4.19
CA LEU A 39 -2.22 6.37 4.63
C LEU A 39 -1.66 4.98 4.34
N THR A 40 -0.55 4.91 3.61
CA THR A 40 0.09 3.64 3.27
C THR A 40 1.57 3.65 3.59
N VAL A 41 2.09 2.49 3.99
CA VAL A 41 3.52 2.24 4.16
C VAL A 41 3.94 1.02 3.33
N PRO A 42 5.24 0.87 2.98
CA PRO A 42 5.73 -0.35 2.36
C PRO A 42 5.41 -1.57 3.23
N ALA A 43 5.03 -2.70 2.62
CA ALA A 43 4.74 -3.91 3.39
C ALA A 43 5.95 -4.38 4.22
N ALA A 44 7.17 -4.15 3.72
CA ALA A 44 8.41 -4.45 4.42
C ALA A 44 8.68 -3.54 5.64
N ALA A 45 8.00 -2.41 5.77
CA ALA A 45 8.13 -1.49 6.90
C ALA A 45 7.34 -1.95 8.14
N VAL A 46 6.39 -2.89 7.95
CA VAL A 46 5.56 -3.44 9.03
C VAL A 46 6.19 -4.72 9.54
N ALA A 47 6.53 -4.76 10.82
CA ALA A 47 7.02 -5.94 11.50
C ALA A 47 5.97 -6.48 12.48
N THR A 48 6.03 -7.77 12.76
CA THR A 48 5.20 -8.40 13.80
C THR A 48 6.05 -8.64 15.04
N ARG A 49 5.76 -7.96 16.15
CA ARG A 49 6.43 -8.17 17.44
C ARG A 49 5.41 -8.47 18.53
N ASN A 50 5.66 -9.52 19.30
CA ASN A 50 4.77 -9.96 20.39
C ASN A 50 3.30 -10.12 19.94
N GLY A 51 3.10 -10.62 18.70
CA GLY A 51 1.76 -10.80 18.12
C GLY A 51 1.06 -9.51 17.65
N ARG A 52 1.73 -8.36 17.69
CA ARG A 52 1.19 -7.06 17.24
C ARG A 52 1.96 -6.54 16.03
N GLN A 53 1.26 -5.80 15.16
CA GLN A 53 1.89 -5.10 14.04
C GLN A 53 2.50 -3.79 14.52
N VAL A 54 3.77 -3.58 14.22
CA VAL A 54 4.55 -2.42 14.62
C VAL A 54 5.30 -1.84 13.43
N VAL A 55 5.53 -0.54 13.48
CA VAL A 55 6.40 0.20 12.55
C VAL A 55 7.42 0.98 13.36
N PHE A 56 8.57 1.26 12.74
CA PHE A 56 9.59 2.10 13.36
C PHE A 56 9.53 3.50 12.75
N GLN A 57 9.04 4.46 13.54
CA GLN A 57 9.04 5.88 13.19
C GLN A 57 10.42 6.48 13.49
N ILE A 58 10.88 7.40 12.65
CA ILE A 58 12.13 8.13 12.87
C ILE A 58 11.80 9.44 13.58
N ARG A 59 12.25 9.59 14.82
CA ARG A 59 12.19 10.85 15.59
C ARG A 59 13.58 11.16 16.12
N ASP A 60 14.08 12.38 15.91
CA ASP A 60 15.40 12.81 16.39
C ASP A 60 16.54 11.83 16.04
N GLU A 61 16.55 11.35 14.79
CA GLU A 61 17.49 10.32 14.29
C GLU A 61 17.45 8.97 15.04
N ARG A 62 16.35 8.67 15.73
CA ARG A 62 16.14 7.41 16.45
C ARG A 62 14.90 6.68 15.97
N ALA A 63 15.00 5.36 15.95
CA ALA A 63 13.88 4.47 15.66
C ALA A 63 12.97 4.35 16.89
N VAL A 64 11.73 4.80 16.77
CA VAL A 64 10.69 4.64 17.81
C VAL A 64 9.70 3.59 17.33
N GLU A 65 9.53 2.52 18.13
CA GLU A 65 8.55 1.49 17.85
C GLU A 65 7.14 2.02 18.13
N ILE A 66 6.28 1.98 17.12
CA ILE A 66 4.90 2.46 17.19
C ILE A 66 3.97 1.29 16.82
N PRO A 67 3.03 0.91 17.69
CA PRO A 67 2.00 -0.06 17.33
C PRO A 67 1.06 0.56 16.30
N VAL A 68 0.71 -0.21 15.26
CA VAL A 68 -0.17 0.24 14.19
C VAL A 68 -1.33 -0.70 13.96
N THR A 69 -2.43 -0.13 13.49
CA THR A 69 -3.55 -0.89 12.94
C THR A 69 -3.44 -0.86 11.43
N THR A 70 -3.43 -2.04 10.81
CA THR A 70 -3.31 -2.19 9.36
C THR A 70 -4.66 -2.50 8.71
N GLY A 71 -4.89 -1.97 7.53
CA GLY A 71 -6.05 -2.23 6.68
C GLY A 71 -5.72 -3.11 5.48
N LYS A 72 -6.16 -2.69 4.31
CA LYS A 72 -6.01 -3.42 3.05
C LYS A 72 -4.54 -3.49 2.61
N LYS A 73 -4.19 -4.57 1.90
CA LYS A 73 -2.92 -4.70 1.19
C LYS A 73 -3.09 -4.18 -0.24
N LEU A 74 -2.24 -3.25 -0.66
CA LEU A 74 -2.28 -2.63 -1.99
C LEU A 74 -0.92 -2.81 -2.68
N ALA A 75 -0.77 -3.84 -3.52
CA ALA A 75 0.39 -4.03 -4.42
C ALA A 75 1.76 -3.61 -3.83
N GLY A 76 2.19 -4.26 -2.74
CA GLY A 76 3.47 -3.96 -2.06
C GLY A 76 3.39 -2.90 -0.96
N LEU A 77 2.24 -2.26 -0.80
CA LEU A 77 1.91 -1.34 0.28
C LEU A 77 0.86 -1.95 1.23
N ILE A 78 0.83 -1.44 2.45
CA ILE A 78 -0.15 -1.77 3.47
C ILE A 78 -0.80 -0.46 3.94
N GLU A 79 -2.12 -0.43 3.94
CA GLU A 79 -2.90 0.66 4.52
C GLU A 79 -2.72 0.69 6.04
N ILE A 80 -2.53 1.87 6.60
CA ILE A 80 -2.48 2.13 8.04
C ILE A 80 -3.74 2.89 8.44
N THR A 81 -4.56 2.28 9.29
CA THR A 81 -5.82 2.86 9.79
C THR A 81 -5.66 3.50 11.17
N GLY A 82 -4.53 3.28 11.84
CA GLY A 82 -4.23 3.89 13.13
C GLY A 82 -2.77 3.73 13.55
N GLY A 83 -2.31 4.65 14.41
CA GLY A 83 -0.95 4.65 14.98
C GLY A 83 0.04 5.59 14.28
N LEU A 84 -0.20 5.93 13.01
CA LEU A 84 0.61 6.90 12.25
C LEU A 84 -0.23 8.05 11.71
N LYS A 85 0.45 9.15 11.37
CA LYS A 85 -0.11 10.32 10.70
C LYS A 85 0.63 10.60 9.40
N GLU A 86 -0.02 11.35 8.52
CA GLU A 86 0.63 11.86 7.31
C GLU A 86 1.85 12.73 7.68
N GLY A 87 2.93 12.58 6.93
CA GLY A 87 4.21 13.25 7.18
C GLY A 87 5.16 12.50 8.11
N ASP A 88 4.71 11.43 8.77
CA ASP A 88 5.57 10.61 9.62
C ASP A 88 6.61 9.86 8.78
N LYS A 89 7.89 10.02 9.14
CA LYS A 89 8.99 9.26 8.53
C LYS A 89 9.09 7.89 9.18
N VAL A 90 9.01 6.84 8.37
CA VAL A 90 9.14 5.45 8.83
C VAL A 90 10.31 4.75 8.16
N ILE A 91 10.86 3.74 8.83
CA ILE A 91 11.90 2.89 8.24
C ILE A 91 11.25 2.01 7.17
N SER A 92 11.78 2.05 5.95
CA SER A 92 11.19 1.37 4.78
C SER A 92 11.26 -0.16 4.84
N LYS A 93 12.19 -0.71 5.63
CA LYS A 93 12.32 -2.14 5.91
C LYS A 93 12.60 -2.32 7.40
N ALA A 94 11.60 -2.82 8.13
CA ALA A 94 11.76 -3.21 9.51
C ALA A 94 12.43 -4.59 9.55
N ASP A 95 13.68 -4.63 9.99
CA ASP A 95 14.43 -5.87 10.18
C ASP A 95 14.47 -6.22 11.67
N ASP A 96 14.63 -7.50 12.02
CA ASP A 96 14.62 -7.94 13.43
C ASP A 96 15.79 -7.35 14.23
N GLN A 97 16.83 -6.89 13.53
CA GLN A 97 17.97 -6.21 14.11
C GLN A 97 17.66 -4.79 14.62
N ILE A 98 16.56 -4.18 14.16
CA ILE A 98 16.17 -2.83 14.57
C ILE A 98 15.56 -2.89 15.96
N LYS A 99 16.20 -2.22 16.91
CA LYS A 99 15.70 -2.04 18.27
C LYS A 99 15.12 -0.64 18.42
N ALA A 100 14.08 -0.50 19.25
CA ALA A 100 13.61 0.81 19.68
C ALA A 100 14.78 1.60 20.31
N GLY A 101 14.91 2.87 19.95
CA GLY A 101 15.99 3.77 20.34
C GLY A 101 17.26 3.66 19.49
N ALA A 102 17.33 2.75 18.52
CA ALA A 102 18.49 2.65 17.64
C ALA A 102 18.71 3.94 16.85
N LYS A 103 19.96 4.42 16.79
CA LYS A 103 20.33 5.55 15.95
C LYS A 103 20.23 5.14 14.49
N VAL A 104 19.45 5.88 13.71
CA VAL A 104 19.19 5.60 12.30
C VAL A 104 19.61 6.79 11.45
N PHE A 105 20.36 6.50 10.38
CA PHE A 105 20.72 7.48 9.38
C PHE A 105 19.78 7.31 8.19
N VAL A 106 19.03 8.37 7.87
CA VAL A 106 18.23 8.39 6.65
C VAL A 106 19.19 8.46 5.48
N LYS A 107 19.39 7.34 4.78
CA LYS A 107 20.10 7.34 3.51
C LYS A 107 19.16 8.02 2.50
N GLY A 108 19.35 9.32 2.32
CA GLY A 108 18.66 10.10 1.30
C GLY A 108 18.84 9.42 -0.06
N LYS A 109 17.75 9.43 -0.83
CA LYS A 109 17.75 8.90 -2.19
C LYS A 109 18.62 9.77 -3.09
#